data_AF-A0A951X811-F1
#
_entry.id   AF-A0A951X811-F1
#
_cell.length_a   1.000
_cell.length_b   1.000
_cell.length_c   1.000
_cell.angle_alpha   90.00
_cell.angle_beta   90.00
_cell.angle_gamma   90.00
#
_symmetry.space_group_name_H-M   'P 1'
#
loop_
_entity.id
_entity.type
_entity.pdbx_description
1 polymer ?
#
loop_
_entity_poly.entity_id
_entity_poly.type
_entity_poly.pdbx_seq_one_letter_code
_entity_poly.pdbx_strand_id
1 'polypeptide(L)'
;MEYAEQYAVPTYGQLGTPFKKRNDTREGFYLRWGRIRFEVAWGPELNIKVLLLVYRSDGIVERFVVDTDPYREEWNSHRRKTRDFFIHPFPKTYGRVTCVKFAYQVHLDERSIPSRYEYIFMDGQHFDDNSYQRRTITADDATLNSWRTYEVDATTLQRDVAWIDQHFDSLHLIPKFTKGLPNHPYHPKRYIHDQIDQVIWEKQQHPGRLVTIKVCVDCIDDTDFVDHLLHAAANGVWVQIQVDWRKMTLTNSDNYTRLKRAGVELLGVFCTPKDPLIEVAPDMHNKFIIFGDHDAILGSFNITFDRWGANWESGMTFHSQGFCRLLDNIFQSIRGAVIQKYYIDPLSPFNLLYTFGRQSLSNGKLYRPHQAILSEIHRARHSIKLCLFLLGTMVGEHGDSVVDA
;
A
#
# COMPACT_ATOMS: atom_id res chain seq x y z
N MET A 1 -26.94 2.13 -8.91
CA MET A 1 -25.53 2.08 -8.49
C MET A 1 -24.69 2.16 -9.75
N GLU A 2 -23.72 3.06 -9.75
CA GLU A 2 -22.77 3.23 -10.85
C GLU A 2 -21.68 2.16 -10.77
N TYR A 3 -21.18 1.69 -11.91
CA TYR A 3 -20.16 0.64 -11.98
C TYR A 3 -19.06 1.00 -12.98
N ALA A 4 -17.85 0.51 -12.71
CA ALA A 4 -16.66 0.81 -13.51
C ALA A 4 -16.80 0.42 -14.99
N GLU A 5 -17.60 -0.62 -15.29
CA GLU A 5 -17.89 -1.11 -16.64
C GLU A 5 -18.52 -0.06 -17.56
N GLN A 6 -19.11 1.00 -17.02
CA GLN A 6 -19.63 2.14 -17.80
C GLN A 6 -18.50 2.95 -18.45
N TYR A 7 -17.29 2.87 -17.91
CA TYR A 7 -16.14 3.68 -18.31
C TYR A 7 -14.98 2.86 -18.86
N ALA A 8 -14.76 1.67 -18.30
CA ALA A 8 -13.65 0.81 -18.69
C ALA A 8 -14.07 -0.65 -18.68
N VAL A 9 -13.64 -1.41 -19.69
CA VAL A 9 -13.95 -2.85 -19.81
C VAL A 9 -12.65 -3.64 -19.96
N PRO A 10 -12.41 -4.68 -19.14
CA PRO A 10 -11.28 -5.56 -19.36
C PRO A 10 -11.50 -6.38 -20.63
N THR A 11 -10.50 -6.46 -21.49
CA THR A 11 -10.63 -7.15 -22.78
C THR A 11 -9.75 -8.37 -22.90
N TYR A 12 -8.58 -8.36 -22.26
CA TYR A 12 -7.58 -9.40 -22.50
C TYR A 12 -6.60 -9.63 -21.36
N GLY A 13 -6.32 -10.90 -21.08
CA GLY A 13 -5.35 -11.38 -20.10
C GLY A 13 -4.18 -12.13 -20.74
N GLN A 14 -2.98 -11.89 -20.23
CA GLN A 14 -1.73 -12.54 -20.64
C GLN A 14 -1.07 -13.18 -19.44
N LEU A 15 -0.67 -14.45 -19.53
CA LEU A 15 0.14 -15.12 -18.52
C LEU A 15 1.42 -15.65 -19.18
N GLY A 16 2.55 -15.11 -18.76
CA GLY A 16 3.87 -15.39 -19.31
C GLY A 16 4.36 -16.80 -19.05
N THR A 17 5.43 -17.20 -19.75
CA THR A 17 6.14 -18.43 -19.42
C THR A 17 6.77 -18.33 -18.03
N PRO A 18 6.95 -19.46 -17.34
CA PRO A 18 7.51 -19.42 -16.00
C PRO A 18 8.99 -19.06 -15.94
N PHE A 19 9.39 -18.47 -14.81
CA PHE A 19 10.78 -18.12 -14.54
C PHE A 19 11.09 -18.25 -13.04
N LYS A 20 12.38 -18.32 -12.70
CA LYS A 20 12.85 -18.39 -11.31
C LYS A 20 13.28 -17.03 -10.82
N LYS A 21 12.93 -16.69 -9.58
CA LYS A 21 13.45 -15.52 -8.85
C LYS A 21 14.06 -16.00 -7.54
N ARG A 22 15.12 -15.33 -7.08
CA ARG A 22 15.67 -15.56 -5.74
C ARG A 22 15.34 -14.38 -4.82
N ASN A 23 15.11 -14.66 -3.55
CA ASN A 23 15.03 -13.61 -2.53
C ASN A 23 16.41 -13.31 -1.95
N ASP A 24 16.45 -12.42 -0.96
CA ASP A 24 17.69 -11.97 -0.30
C ASP A 24 18.42 -13.10 0.44
N THR A 25 17.71 -14.15 0.87
CA THR A 25 18.29 -15.36 1.47
C THR A 25 18.72 -16.41 0.44
N ARG A 26 18.69 -16.06 -0.86
CA ARG A 26 19.00 -16.92 -2.02
C ARG A 26 18.04 -18.10 -2.23
N GLU A 27 16.92 -18.12 -1.52
CA GLU A 27 15.86 -19.11 -1.72
C GLU A 27 15.18 -18.88 -3.09
N GLY A 28 14.91 -19.98 -3.80
CA GLY A 28 14.36 -19.94 -5.15
C GLY A 28 12.84 -20.04 -5.16
N PHE A 29 12.19 -19.13 -5.88
CA PHE A 29 10.75 -19.07 -6.11
C PHE A 29 10.46 -19.19 -7.59
N TYR A 30 9.35 -19.84 -7.91
CA TYR A 30 8.90 -20.02 -9.29
C TYR A 30 7.70 -19.14 -9.56
N LEU A 31 7.84 -18.24 -10.52
CA LEU A 31 6.86 -17.19 -10.80
C LEU A 31 6.41 -17.24 -12.24
N ARG A 32 5.20 -16.72 -12.46
CA ARG A 32 4.69 -16.34 -13.77
C ARG A 32 4.27 -14.89 -13.71
N TRP A 33 4.64 -14.10 -14.72
CA TRP A 33 4.16 -12.74 -14.86
C TRP A 33 2.79 -12.73 -15.53
N GLY A 34 1.95 -11.76 -15.17
CA GLY A 34 0.65 -11.55 -15.77
C GLY A 34 0.40 -10.10 -16.15
N ARG A 35 -0.51 -9.89 -17.10
CA ARG A 35 -0.92 -8.55 -17.54
C ARG A 35 -2.38 -8.56 -17.98
N ILE A 36 -3.14 -7.54 -17.60
CA ILE A 36 -4.54 -7.33 -18.01
C ILE A 36 -4.64 -6.04 -18.80
N ARG A 37 -5.47 -6.03 -19.86
CA ARG A 37 -5.75 -4.87 -20.71
C ARG A 37 -7.19 -4.43 -20.59
N PHE A 38 -7.39 -3.11 -20.68
CA PHE A 38 -8.68 -2.44 -20.62
C PHE A 38 -8.83 -1.53 -21.84
N GLU A 39 -10.04 -1.50 -22.39
CA GLU A 39 -10.49 -0.38 -23.24
C GLU A 39 -11.19 0.63 -22.33
N VAL A 40 -10.91 1.93 -22.54
CA VAL A 40 -11.46 3.02 -21.72
C VAL A 40 -12.19 3.99 -22.64
N ALA A 41 -13.47 4.19 -22.35
CA ALA A 41 -14.36 5.13 -23.04
C ALA A 41 -14.43 6.47 -22.30
N TRP A 42 -13.26 7.03 -21.99
CA TRP A 42 -13.11 8.32 -21.30
C TRP A 42 -11.74 8.94 -21.60
N GLY A 43 -11.57 10.21 -21.23
CA GLY A 43 -10.32 10.96 -21.33
C GLY A 43 -9.14 10.33 -20.56
N PRO A 44 -7.91 10.76 -20.87
CA PRO A 44 -6.67 10.19 -20.32
C PRO A 44 -6.51 10.36 -18.80
N GLU A 45 -7.28 11.25 -18.17
CA GLU A 45 -7.31 11.46 -16.72
C GLU A 45 -7.89 10.27 -15.95
N LEU A 46 -8.70 9.42 -16.60
CA LEU A 46 -9.29 8.26 -15.96
C LEU A 46 -8.21 7.23 -15.64
N ASN A 47 -8.08 6.91 -14.35
CA ASN A 47 -7.15 5.91 -13.86
C ASN A 47 -7.87 4.61 -13.46
N ILE A 48 -7.17 3.47 -13.56
CA ILE A 48 -7.69 2.17 -13.14
C ILE A 48 -6.71 1.54 -12.15
N LYS A 49 -7.23 1.06 -11.02
CA LYS A 49 -6.49 0.17 -10.11
C LYS A 49 -7.13 -1.21 -10.11
N VAL A 50 -6.30 -2.25 -10.13
CA VAL A 50 -6.74 -3.65 -10.21
C VAL A 50 -6.47 -4.36 -8.90
N LEU A 51 -7.49 -5.05 -8.38
CA LEU A 51 -7.37 -6.01 -7.29
C LEU A 51 -7.32 -7.43 -7.87
N LEU A 52 -6.22 -8.15 -7.68
CA LEU A 52 -6.11 -9.56 -8.00
C LEU A 52 -6.52 -10.42 -6.80
N LEU A 53 -7.25 -11.51 -7.07
CA LEU A 53 -7.62 -12.53 -6.11
C LEU A 53 -7.09 -13.88 -6.60
N VAL A 54 -6.13 -14.46 -5.87
CA VAL A 54 -5.52 -15.75 -6.20
C VAL A 54 -6.09 -16.81 -5.26
N TYR A 55 -7.01 -17.62 -5.79
CA TYR A 55 -7.65 -18.71 -5.06
C TYR A 55 -6.74 -19.93 -5.07
N ARG A 56 -6.60 -20.56 -3.89
CA ARG A 56 -5.73 -21.71 -3.64
C ARG A 56 -6.52 -22.96 -3.29
N SER A 57 -5.92 -24.12 -3.52
CA SER A 57 -6.54 -25.43 -3.27
C SER A 57 -6.83 -25.74 -1.80
N ASP A 58 -6.20 -25.02 -0.88
CA ASP A 58 -6.40 -25.14 0.58
C ASP A 58 -7.32 -24.05 1.15
N GLY A 59 -8.07 -23.34 0.29
CA GLY A 59 -9.05 -22.33 0.68
C GLY A 59 -8.48 -20.93 0.91
N ILE A 60 -7.15 -20.75 0.85
CA ILE A 60 -6.53 -19.42 0.91
C ILE A 60 -6.91 -18.60 -0.32
N VAL A 61 -7.17 -17.31 -0.10
CA VAL A 61 -7.31 -16.30 -1.16
C VAL A 61 -6.30 -15.19 -0.91
N GLU A 62 -5.26 -15.13 -1.73
CA GLU A 62 -4.30 -14.03 -1.69
C GLU A 62 -4.85 -12.84 -2.45
N ARG A 63 -4.62 -11.62 -1.94
CA ARG A 63 -5.09 -10.38 -2.55
C ARG A 63 -3.91 -9.49 -2.90
N PHE A 64 -3.94 -8.89 -4.09
CA PHE A 64 -2.91 -7.96 -4.51
C PHE A 64 -3.49 -6.74 -5.23
N VAL A 65 -2.86 -5.58 -5.06
CA VAL A 65 -3.19 -4.40 -5.87
C VAL A 65 -2.11 -4.16 -6.92
N VAL A 66 -2.56 -3.84 -8.14
CA VAL A 66 -1.72 -3.56 -9.31
C VAL A 66 -2.14 -2.25 -9.95
N ASP A 67 -1.17 -1.37 -10.18
CA ASP A 67 -1.35 -0.15 -10.95
C ASP A 67 -1.51 -0.44 -12.45
N THR A 68 -2.15 0.48 -13.17
CA THR A 68 -2.23 0.46 -14.63
C THR A 68 -1.57 1.69 -15.23
N ASP A 69 -1.04 1.53 -16.44
CA ASP A 69 -0.46 2.61 -17.23
C ASP A 69 -1.29 2.82 -18.52
N PRO A 70 -1.52 4.10 -18.91
CA PRO A 70 -2.21 4.42 -20.15
C PRO A 70 -1.30 4.12 -21.36
N TYR A 71 -1.93 3.85 -22.50
CA TYR A 71 -1.28 3.74 -23.81
C TYR A 71 -2.30 3.97 -24.92
N ARG A 72 -1.82 4.37 -26.11
CA ARG A 72 -2.69 4.71 -27.27
C ARG A 72 -3.77 5.70 -26.87
N GLU A 73 -3.35 6.87 -26.43
CA GLU A 73 -4.24 7.94 -25.96
C GLU A 73 -4.82 8.70 -27.15
N GLU A 74 -6.15 8.80 -27.19
CA GLU A 74 -6.94 9.66 -28.08
C GLU A 74 -7.78 10.63 -27.23
N TRP A 75 -8.41 11.62 -27.86
CA TRP A 75 -9.07 12.72 -27.13
C TRP A 75 -10.21 12.29 -26.19
N ASN A 76 -10.92 11.19 -26.49
CA ASN A 76 -12.04 10.66 -25.71
C ASN A 76 -11.98 9.15 -25.46
N SER A 77 -10.86 8.52 -25.78
CA SER A 77 -10.65 7.11 -25.52
C SER A 77 -9.17 6.84 -25.31
N HIS A 78 -8.87 5.86 -24.49
CA HIS A 78 -7.52 5.36 -24.38
C HIS A 78 -7.56 3.90 -23.94
N ARG A 79 -6.39 3.28 -23.87
CA ARG A 79 -6.27 1.94 -23.32
C ARG A 79 -5.43 1.99 -22.06
N ARG A 80 -5.73 1.08 -21.14
CA ARG A 80 -4.87 0.87 -19.96
C ARG A 80 -4.44 -0.57 -19.89
N LYS A 81 -3.22 -0.78 -19.41
CA LYS A 81 -2.70 -2.11 -19.11
C LYS A 81 -2.18 -2.11 -17.70
N THR A 82 -2.38 -3.19 -16.97
CA THR A 82 -1.68 -3.36 -15.69
C THR A 82 -0.18 -3.31 -15.93
N ARG A 83 0.57 -2.84 -14.94
CA ARG A 83 1.97 -3.24 -14.82
C ARG A 83 2.06 -4.76 -14.67
N ASP A 84 3.25 -5.30 -14.89
CA ASP A 84 3.44 -6.73 -14.70
C ASP A 84 3.29 -7.07 -13.22
N PHE A 85 2.41 -8.04 -12.96
CA PHE A 85 2.22 -8.66 -11.66
C PHE A 85 2.73 -10.10 -11.70
N PHE A 86 3.01 -10.68 -10.54
CA PHE A 86 3.69 -11.98 -10.46
C PHE A 86 2.93 -12.94 -9.54
N ILE A 87 2.68 -14.15 -10.03
CA ILE A 87 1.96 -15.18 -9.29
C ILE A 87 2.91 -16.35 -9.08
N HIS A 88 2.98 -16.84 -7.84
CA HIS A 88 3.66 -18.09 -7.51
C HIS A 88 2.66 -19.26 -7.62
N PRO A 89 2.76 -20.15 -8.64
CA PRO A 89 1.72 -21.15 -8.87
C PRO A 89 1.61 -22.24 -7.80
N PHE A 90 2.76 -22.67 -7.26
CA PHE A 90 2.90 -23.77 -6.30
C PHE A 90 3.84 -23.39 -5.14
N PRO A 91 3.41 -22.53 -4.21
CA PRO A 91 4.19 -22.17 -3.04
C PRO A 91 4.40 -23.40 -2.13
N LYS A 92 5.47 -23.40 -1.34
CA LYS A 92 5.84 -24.55 -0.50
C LYS A 92 4.89 -24.74 0.70
N THR A 93 4.37 -23.64 1.25
CA THR A 93 3.70 -23.62 2.56
C THR A 93 2.16 -23.62 2.48
N TYR A 94 1.57 -23.46 1.29
CA TYR A 94 0.13 -23.43 1.06
C TYR A 94 -0.25 -23.91 -0.34
N GLY A 95 -1.55 -24.03 -0.61
CA GLY A 95 -2.12 -24.66 -1.79
C GLY A 95 -1.67 -24.07 -3.13
N ARG A 96 -1.78 -24.89 -4.17
CA ARG A 96 -1.57 -24.47 -5.57
C ARG A 96 -2.69 -23.54 -6.03
N VAL A 97 -2.44 -22.73 -7.07
CA VAL A 97 -3.47 -21.90 -7.70
C VAL A 97 -4.57 -22.78 -8.29
N THR A 98 -5.83 -22.45 -7.99
CA THR A 98 -7.02 -23.07 -8.60
C THR A 98 -7.74 -22.12 -9.55
N CYS A 99 -7.70 -20.81 -9.26
CA CYS A 99 -8.26 -19.76 -10.11
C CYS A 99 -7.62 -18.43 -9.73
N VAL A 100 -7.41 -17.56 -10.71
CA VAL A 100 -7.09 -16.16 -10.47
C VAL A 100 -8.20 -15.31 -11.04
N LYS A 101 -8.84 -14.54 -10.17
CA LYS A 101 -9.82 -13.53 -10.54
C LYS A 101 -9.25 -12.14 -10.32
N PHE A 102 -9.95 -11.14 -10.83
CA PHE A 102 -9.66 -9.76 -10.53
C PHE A 102 -10.93 -8.90 -10.52
N ALA A 103 -10.91 -7.90 -9.65
CA ALA A 103 -11.82 -6.77 -9.69
C ALA A 103 -11.01 -5.51 -10.00
N TYR A 104 -11.67 -4.41 -10.34
CA TYR A 104 -10.98 -3.15 -10.59
C TYR A 104 -11.80 -1.96 -10.11
N GLN A 105 -11.15 -0.82 -9.99
CA GLN A 105 -11.76 0.45 -9.63
C GLN A 105 -11.36 1.49 -10.66
N VAL A 106 -12.34 2.26 -11.13
CA VAL A 106 -12.14 3.44 -11.96
C VAL A 106 -12.05 4.65 -11.04
N HIS A 107 -11.06 5.50 -11.29
CA HIS A 107 -10.88 6.78 -10.61
C HIS A 107 -11.37 7.89 -11.53
N LEU A 108 -12.45 8.54 -11.14
CA LEU A 108 -13.07 9.63 -11.88
C LEU A 108 -13.66 10.64 -10.90
N ASP A 109 -13.49 11.94 -11.17
CA ASP A 109 -14.07 13.03 -10.39
C ASP A 109 -13.88 12.90 -8.87
N GLU A 110 -12.64 12.58 -8.47
CA GLU A 110 -12.24 12.41 -7.05
C GLU A 110 -12.96 11.23 -6.35
N ARG A 111 -13.44 10.23 -7.09
CA ARG A 111 -14.14 9.05 -6.55
C ARG A 111 -13.64 7.75 -7.15
N SER A 112 -13.73 6.68 -6.38
CA SER A 112 -13.48 5.30 -6.84
C SER A 112 -14.79 4.60 -7.13
N ILE A 113 -14.98 4.22 -8.39
CA ILE A 113 -16.15 3.49 -8.87
C ILE A 113 -15.74 2.02 -9.04
N PRO A 114 -16.31 1.08 -8.26
CA PRO A 114 -15.91 -0.33 -8.33
C PRO A 114 -16.49 -1.02 -9.56
N SER A 115 -15.78 -2.02 -10.07
CA SER A 115 -16.32 -2.98 -11.01
C SER A 115 -17.49 -3.72 -10.39
N ARG A 116 -18.49 -4.05 -11.20
CA ARG A 116 -19.63 -4.88 -10.77
C ARG A 116 -19.17 -6.29 -10.44
N TYR A 117 -18.21 -6.81 -11.21
CA TYR A 117 -17.80 -8.20 -11.14
C TYR A 117 -16.32 -8.40 -10.76
N GLU A 118 -16.05 -9.59 -10.23
CA GLU A 118 -14.76 -10.26 -10.20
C GLU A 118 -14.66 -11.16 -11.44
N TYR A 119 -13.84 -10.75 -12.39
CA TYR A 119 -13.61 -11.41 -13.67
C TYR A 119 -12.56 -12.51 -13.52
N ILE A 120 -12.67 -13.57 -14.31
CA ILE A 120 -11.65 -14.62 -14.34
C ILE A 120 -10.48 -14.15 -15.22
N PHE A 121 -9.30 -14.04 -14.63
CA PHE A 121 -8.05 -13.82 -15.36
C PHE A 121 -7.56 -15.12 -15.98
N MET A 122 -7.38 -16.17 -15.18
CA MET A 122 -6.89 -17.50 -15.60
C MET A 122 -7.36 -18.59 -14.62
N ASP A 123 -7.74 -19.76 -15.13
CA ASP A 123 -8.02 -20.97 -14.32
C ASP A 123 -6.74 -21.75 -13.97
N GLY A 124 -6.81 -22.61 -12.95
CA GLY A 124 -5.67 -23.37 -12.42
C GLY A 124 -4.88 -24.15 -13.48
N GLN A 125 -5.56 -24.81 -14.43
CA GLN A 125 -4.91 -25.55 -15.52
C GLN A 125 -3.95 -24.69 -16.36
N HIS A 126 -4.24 -23.39 -16.51
CA HIS A 126 -3.37 -22.48 -17.26
C HIS A 126 -2.04 -22.25 -16.53
N PHE A 127 -2.03 -22.36 -15.20
CA PHE A 127 -0.81 -22.23 -14.39
C PHE A 127 0.05 -23.49 -14.40
N ASP A 128 -0.54 -24.64 -14.71
CA ASP A 128 0.13 -25.94 -14.84
C ASP A 128 0.80 -26.12 -16.19
N ASP A 129 0.28 -25.46 -17.23
CA ASP A 129 0.91 -25.39 -18.54
C ASP A 129 2.01 -24.32 -18.57
N ASN A 130 3.26 -24.76 -18.76
CA ASN A 130 4.43 -23.89 -18.86
C ASN A 130 4.46 -23.00 -20.11
N SER A 131 3.56 -23.21 -21.07
CA SER A 131 3.45 -22.39 -22.26
C SER A 131 2.82 -21.02 -21.97
N TYR A 132 3.02 -20.09 -22.90
CA TYR A 132 2.44 -18.75 -22.83
C TYR A 132 0.91 -18.81 -23.03
N GLN A 133 0.15 -18.21 -22.11
CA GLN A 133 -1.33 -18.26 -22.15
C GLN A 133 -1.96 -16.92 -22.49
N ARG A 134 -3.14 -16.99 -23.11
CA ARG A 134 -3.92 -15.86 -23.59
C ARG A 134 -5.40 -16.13 -23.28
N ARG A 135 -6.09 -15.13 -22.75
CA ARG A 135 -7.53 -15.22 -22.49
C ARG A 135 -8.23 -13.93 -22.90
N THR A 136 -9.28 -14.04 -23.70
CA THR A 136 -10.26 -12.95 -23.86
C THR A 136 -11.08 -12.86 -22.57
N ILE A 137 -11.15 -11.68 -21.98
CA ILE A 137 -11.87 -11.51 -20.71
C ILE A 137 -13.32 -11.16 -21.04
N THR A 138 -14.25 -11.93 -20.48
CA THR A 138 -15.70 -11.73 -20.59
C THR A 138 -16.32 -11.78 -19.19
N ALA A 139 -17.59 -11.39 -19.09
CA ALA A 139 -18.34 -11.50 -17.84
C ALA A 139 -18.88 -12.94 -17.60
N ASP A 140 -18.59 -13.89 -18.49
CA ASP A 140 -18.99 -15.27 -18.33
C ASP A 140 -18.29 -15.86 -17.10
N ASP A 141 -19.06 -16.55 -16.24
CA ASP A 141 -18.61 -17.11 -14.96
C ASP A 141 -18.04 -16.09 -13.95
N ALA A 142 -18.21 -14.78 -14.21
CA ALA A 142 -17.79 -13.74 -13.31
C ALA A 142 -18.69 -13.71 -12.05
N THR A 143 -18.08 -13.46 -10.90
CA THR A 143 -18.79 -13.35 -9.61
C THR A 143 -19.00 -11.90 -9.21
N LEU A 144 -19.92 -11.61 -8.27
CA LEU A 144 -20.11 -10.24 -7.80
C LEU A 144 -18.89 -9.75 -7.04
N ASN A 145 -18.46 -8.52 -7.34
CA ASN A 145 -17.35 -7.88 -6.62
C ASN A 145 -17.82 -7.36 -5.26
N SER A 146 -17.18 -7.85 -4.20
CA SER A 146 -17.42 -7.42 -2.81
C SER A 146 -16.43 -6.37 -2.31
N TRP A 147 -15.33 -6.11 -3.02
CA TRP A 147 -14.31 -5.17 -2.59
C TRP A 147 -14.79 -3.72 -2.69
N ARG A 148 -14.74 -3.01 -1.57
CA ARG A 148 -15.13 -1.60 -1.47
C ARG A 148 -14.04 -0.83 -0.77
N THR A 149 -13.66 0.30 -1.35
CA THR A 149 -12.83 1.34 -0.75
C THR A 149 -13.71 2.53 -0.38
N TYR A 150 -13.13 3.51 0.29
CA TYR A 150 -13.77 4.79 0.53
C TYR A 150 -12.74 5.90 0.45
N GLU A 151 -13.22 7.09 0.15
CA GLU A 151 -12.45 8.32 0.14
C GLU A 151 -12.72 9.10 1.42
N VAL A 152 -11.69 9.77 1.92
CA VAL A 152 -11.87 10.81 2.94
C VAL A 152 -12.34 12.10 2.26
N ASP A 153 -13.21 12.88 2.89
CA ASP A 153 -13.55 14.20 2.37
C ASP A 153 -12.30 15.13 2.34
N ALA A 154 -11.99 15.68 1.17
CA ALA A 154 -10.83 16.56 0.96
C ALA A 154 -10.89 17.84 1.83
N THR A 155 -12.10 18.38 2.08
CA THR A 155 -12.27 19.56 2.94
C THR A 155 -11.93 19.23 4.39
N THR A 156 -12.28 18.03 4.84
CA THR A 156 -11.95 17.51 6.16
C THR A 156 -10.45 17.34 6.32
N LEU A 157 -9.78 16.72 5.33
CA LEU A 157 -8.31 16.64 5.32
C LEU A 157 -7.65 18.01 5.40
N GLN A 158 -8.18 19.00 4.65
CA GLN A 158 -7.66 20.36 4.70
C GLN A 158 -7.82 21.01 6.08
N ARG A 159 -8.96 20.77 6.74
CA ARG A 159 -9.20 21.26 8.11
C ARG A 159 -8.25 20.61 9.11
N ASP A 160 -7.98 19.32 8.97
CA ASP A 160 -7.04 18.60 9.83
C ASP A 160 -5.64 19.20 9.73
N VAL A 161 -5.15 19.43 8.51
CA VAL A 161 -3.84 20.08 8.27
C VAL A 161 -3.80 21.46 8.89
N ALA A 162 -4.78 22.32 8.58
CA ALA A 162 -4.81 23.69 9.10
C ALA A 162 -4.90 23.74 10.64
N TRP A 163 -5.59 22.77 11.25
CA TRP A 163 -5.67 22.67 12.71
C TRP A 163 -4.34 22.20 13.31
N ILE A 164 -3.71 21.18 12.73
CA ILE A 164 -2.41 20.67 13.17
C ILE A 164 -1.34 21.76 13.08
N ASP A 165 -1.34 22.55 11.99
CA ASP A 165 -0.39 23.65 11.80
C ASP A 165 -0.44 24.67 12.95
N GLN A 166 -1.63 24.93 13.49
CA GLN A 166 -1.84 25.88 14.59
C GLN A 166 -1.67 25.23 15.98
N HIS A 167 -1.73 23.90 16.06
CA HIS A 167 -1.75 23.14 17.32
C HIS A 167 -0.74 21.99 17.27
N PHE A 168 0.46 22.22 16.76
CA PHE A 168 1.44 21.16 16.52
C PHE A 168 1.71 20.27 17.74
N ASP A 169 1.78 20.87 18.93
CA ASP A 169 2.03 20.15 20.20
C ASP A 169 0.90 19.17 20.59
N SER A 170 -0.30 19.34 20.02
CA SER A 170 -1.43 18.42 20.23
C SER A 170 -1.22 17.04 19.59
N LEU A 171 -0.21 16.88 18.73
CA LEU A 171 0.13 15.58 18.16
C LEU A 171 0.72 14.62 19.21
N HIS A 172 1.13 15.12 20.38
CA HIS A 172 1.73 14.34 21.47
C HIS A 172 2.86 13.42 20.99
N LEU A 173 3.78 14.00 20.23
CA LEU A 173 4.86 13.28 19.55
C LEU A 173 5.80 12.60 20.55
N ILE A 174 6.00 11.29 20.40
CA ILE A 174 7.02 10.53 21.15
C ILE A 174 7.94 9.82 20.17
N PRO A 175 9.26 10.13 20.18
CA PRO A 175 10.20 9.48 19.28
C PRO A 175 10.36 8.01 19.65
N LYS A 176 10.57 7.17 18.64
CA LYS A 176 10.84 5.74 18.79
C LYS A 176 12.14 5.36 18.09
N PHE A 177 12.85 4.38 18.64
CA PHE A 177 14.12 3.88 18.15
C PHE A 177 14.16 2.36 18.29
N THR A 178 14.51 1.66 17.21
CA THR A 178 14.58 0.17 17.21
C THR A 178 15.80 -0.37 17.94
N LYS A 179 16.81 0.46 18.19
CA LYS A 179 18.01 0.04 18.93
C LYS A 179 17.71 0.00 20.44
N GLY A 180 18.05 -1.11 21.07
CA GLY A 180 18.04 -1.25 22.53
C GLY A 180 17.12 -2.39 22.98
N LEU A 181 16.72 -2.35 24.25
CA LEU A 181 15.85 -3.37 24.83
C LEU A 181 14.42 -3.19 24.28
N PRO A 182 13.76 -4.25 23.77
CA PRO A 182 12.39 -4.16 23.25
C PRO A 182 11.36 -3.60 24.24
N ASN A 183 11.63 -3.73 25.54
CA ASN A 183 10.77 -3.26 26.63
C ASN A 183 11.02 -1.79 27.03
N HIS A 184 12.01 -1.13 26.42
CA HIS A 184 12.32 0.27 26.69
C HIS A 184 11.17 1.17 26.15
N PRO A 185 10.77 2.27 26.85
CA PRO A 185 9.66 3.12 26.42
C PRO A 185 9.80 3.73 25.02
N TYR A 186 11.04 3.94 24.57
CA TYR A 186 11.34 4.44 23.22
C TYR A 186 11.49 3.33 22.18
N HIS A 187 11.47 2.05 22.55
CA HIS A 187 11.40 0.98 21.56
C HIS A 187 9.96 0.85 21.03
N PRO A 188 9.74 0.72 19.71
CA PRO A 188 8.38 0.70 19.14
C PRO A 188 7.59 -0.55 19.51
N LYS A 189 8.24 -1.72 19.67
CA LYS A 189 7.56 -3.02 19.91
C LYS A 189 6.56 -2.94 21.06
N ARG A 190 6.99 -2.55 22.27
CA ARG A 190 6.07 -2.43 23.41
C ARG A 190 4.90 -1.49 23.14
N TYR A 191 5.16 -0.28 22.63
CA TYR A 191 4.09 0.66 22.30
C TYR A 191 3.07 0.04 21.33
N ILE A 192 3.52 -0.62 20.27
CA ILE A 192 2.65 -1.28 19.29
C ILE A 192 1.75 -2.32 19.99
N HIS A 193 2.30 -3.16 20.86
CA HIS A 193 1.51 -4.14 21.60
C HIS A 193 0.51 -3.47 22.55
N ASP A 194 0.94 -2.46 23.32
CA ASP A 194 0.06 -1.71 24.24
C ASP A 194 -1.13 -1.06 23.48
N GLN A 195 -0.90 -0.56 22.26
CA GLN A 195 -1.97 0.00 21.42
C GLN A 195 -2.93 -1.06 20.88
N ILE A 196 -2.44 -2.26 20.54
CA ILE A 196 -3.32 -3.36 20.13
C ILE A 196 -4.22 -3.79 21.31
N ASP A 197 -3.65 -3.91 22.51
CA ASP A 197 -4.42 -4.23 23.72
C ASP A 197 -5.51 -3.18 24.00
N GLN A 198 -5.16 -1.89 23.86
CA GLN A 198 -6.11 -0.79 24.01
C GLN A 198 -7.26 -0.88 22.99
N VAL A 199 -6.94 -1.14 21.72
CA VAL A 199 -7.96 -1.31 20.66
C VAL A 199 -8.86 -2.52 20.90
N ILE A 200 -8.31 -3.63 21.40
CA ILE A 200 -9.10 -4.79 21.81
C ILE A 200 -10.05 -4.42 22.95
N TRP A 201 -9.54 -3.74 23.97
CA TRP A 201 -10.35 -3.29 25.10
C TRP A 201 -11.49 -2.37 24.64
N GLU A 202 -11.22 -1.40 23.78
CA GLU A 202 -12.25 -0.52 23.20
C GLU A 202 -13.32 -1.31 22.44
N LYS A 203 -12.92 -2.32 21.67
CA LYS A 203 -13.87 -3.20 20.97
C LYS A 203 -14.75 -3.99 21.93
N GLN A 204 -14.19 -4.44 23.05
CA GLN A 204 -14.94 -5.14 24.10
C GLN A 204 -15.90 -4.23 24.85
N GLN A 205 -15.52 -2.98 25.12
CA GLN A 205 -16.41 -1.97 25.74
C GLN A 205 -17.53 -1.51 24.79
N HIS A 206 -17.28 -1.54 23.48
CA HIS A 206 -18.23 -1.10 22.46
C HIS A 206 -18.41 -2.12 21.33
N PRO A 207 -19.07 -3.27 21.58
CA PRO A 207 -19.14 -4.38 20.60
C PRO A 207 -19.77 -4.00 19.26
N GLY A 208 -20.72 -3.06 19.26
CA GLY A 208 -21.39 -2.57 18.05
C GLY A 208 -20.58 -1.54 17.24
N ARG A 209 -19.52 -0.96 17.81
CA ARG A 209 -18.67 0.02 17.11
C ARG A 209 -17.67 -0.73 16.23
N LEU A 210 -17.42 -0.17 15.04
CA LEU A 210 -16.30 -0.61 14.23
C LEU A 210 -14.99 -0.06 14.84
N VAL A 211 -14.07 -0.96 15.16
CA VAL A 211 -12.72 -0.62 15.63
C VAL A 211 -11.73 -1.31 14.71
N THR A 212 -10.72 -0.58 14.24
CA THR A 212 -9.80 -1.05 13.19
C THR A 212 -8.35 -1.00 13.65
N ILE A 213 -7.52 -1.91 13.14
CA ILE A 213 -6.07 -1.75 13.11
C ILE A 213 -5.66 -1.80 11.64
N LYS A 214 -4.99 -0.75 11.16
CA LYS A 214 -4.54 -0.63 9.76
C LYS A 214 -3.03 -0.58 9.72
N VAL A 215 -2.42 -1.60 9.13
CA VAL A 215 -0.97 -1.78 9.05
C VAL A 215 -0.53 -1.56 7.61
N CYS A 216 0.38 -0.61 7.36
CA CYS A 216 0.98 -0.37 6.05
C CYS A 216 2.49 -0.33 6.20
N VAL A 217 3.13 -1.50 6.08
CA VAL A 217 4.58 -1.64 6.26
C VAL A 217 5.18 -2.55 5.18
N ASP A 218 6.43 -2.33 4.77
CA ASP A 218 7.10 -3.21 3.79
C ASP A 218 7.06 -4.68 4.22
N CYS A 219 7.39 -4.98 5.50
CA CYS A 219 7.40 -6.34 6.04
C CYS A 219 6.87 -6.41 7.48
N ILE A 220 6.06 -7.44 7.79
CA ILE A 220 5.51 -7.76 9.12
C ILE A 220 5.94 -9.14 9.67
N ASP A 221 7.10 -9.65 9.24
CA ASP A 221 7.55 -11.00 9.60
C ASP A 221 8.16 -11.06 11.01
N ASP A 222 7.37 -10.70 12.03
CA ASP A 222 7.62 -10.77 13.46
C ASP A 222 6.51 -11.58 14.13
N THR A 223 6.89 -12.61 14.90
CA THR A 223 5.91 -13.59 15.40
C THR A 223 4.99 -12.98 16.45
N ASP A 224 5.54 -12.22 17.41
CA ASP A 224 4.75 -11.61 18.48
C ASP A 224 3.72 -10.63 17.89
N PHE A 225 4.14 -9.79 16.95
CA PHE A 225 3.24 -8.84 16.31
C PHE A 225 2.11 -9.54 15.54
N VAL A 226 2.43 -10.59 14.79
CA VAL A 226 1.44 -11.35 14.01
C VAL A 226 0.46 -12.09 14.93
N ASP A 227 0.96 -12.69 16.01
CA ASP A 227 0.13 -13.32 17.04
C ASP A 227 -0.87 -12.32 17.63
N HIS A 228 -0.39 -11.11 17.94
CA HIS A 228 -1.23 -10.09 18.54
C HIS A 228 -2.29 -9.55 17.57
N LEU A 229 -1.96 -9.36 16.29
CA LEU A 229 -2.93 -8.98 15.26
C LEU A 229 -4.00 -10.06 15.06
N LEU A 230 -3.61 -11.34 15.04
CA LEU A 230 -4.55 -12.46 14.94
C LEU A 230 -5.44 -12.54 16.18
N HIS A 231 -4.89 -12.28 17.37
CA HIS A 231 -5.67 -12.19 18.60
C HIS A 231 -6.66 -11.02 18.55
N ALA A 232 -6.26 -9.84 18.07
CA ALA A 232 -7.15 -8.70 17.89
C ALA A 232 -8.30 -9.01 16.93
N ALA A 233 -7.99 -9.63 15.79
CA ALA A 233 -9.00 -10.08 14.82
C ALA A 233 -9.98 -11.09 15.44
N ALA A 234 -9.49 -12.05 16.23
CA ALA A 234 -10.34 -13.00 16.95
C ALA A 234 -11.24 -12.34 17.99
N ASN A 235 -10.86 -11.16 18.52
CA ASN A 235 -11.68 -10.33 19.41
C ASN A 235 -12.60 -9.34 18.66
N GLY A 236 -12.74 -9.48 17.33
CA GLY A 236 -13.68 -8.68 16.53
C GLY A 236 -13.16 -7.30 16.11
N VAL A 237 -11.87 -7.02 16.30
CA VAL A 237 -11.20 -5.85 15.70
C VAL A 237 -11.03 -6.09 14.21
N TRP A 238 -11.37 -5.12 13.37
CA TRP A 238 -11.14 -5.23 11.93
C TRP A 238 -9.67 -4.92 11.60
N VAL A 239 -8.88 -5.98 11.45
CA VAL A 239 -7.45 -5.89 11.09
C VAL A 239 -7.29 -5.87 9.56
N GLN A 240 -6.61 -4.84 9.06
CA GLN A 240 -6.29 -4.66 7.64
C GLN A 240 -4.78 -4.42 7.49
N ILE A 241 -4.16 -5.13 6.53
CA ILE A 241 -2.71 -5.22 6.40
C ILE A 241 -2.32 -5.04 4.94
N GLN A 242 -1.37 -4.14 4.69
CA GLN A 242 -0.75 -3.89 3.39
C GLN A 242 0.76 -4.07 3.50
N VAL A 243 1.31 -4.90 2.62
CA VAL A 243 2.74 -5.25 2.58
C VAL A 243 3.29 -5.24 1.15
N ASP A 244 4.61 -5.20 1.01
CA ASP A 244 5.21 -5.43 -0.30
C ASP A 244 4.94 -6.88 -0.74
N TRP A 245 4.49 -7.05 -1.98
CA TRP A 245 4.13 -8.36 -2.51
C TRP A 245 5.29 -9.37 -2.43
N ARG A 246 6.55 -8.92 -2.54
CA ARG A 246 7.72 -9.80 -2.44
C ARG A 246 7.86 -10.36 -1.05
N LYS A 247 7.60 -9.58 0.00
CA LYS A 247 7.66 -10.07 1.38
C LYS A 247 6.56 -11.11 1.62
N MET A 248 5.37 -10.87 1.08
CA MET A 248 4.22 -11.80 1.21
C MET A 248 4.35 -13.09 0.39
N THR A 249 4.98 -13.05 -0.79
CA THR A 249 4.99 -14.17 -1.77
C THR A 249 6.36 -14.82 -1.93
N LEU A 250 7.46 -14.07 -1.79
CA LEU A 250 8.84 -14.53 -1.96
C LEU A 250 9.54 -14.79 -0.62
N THR A 251 8.74 -15.22 0.35
CA THR A 251 9.20 -15.77 1.62
C THR A 251 8.40 -17.03 1.91
N ASN A 252 9.06 -18.05 2.48
CA ASN A 252 8.38 -19.21 3.07
C ASN A 252 8.05 -18.96 4.55
N SER A 253 7.63 -17.73 4.89
CA SER A 253 7.31 -17.36 6.26
C SER A 253 5.99 -17.97 6.73
N ASP A 254 6.04 -18.59 7.90
CA ASP A 254 4.86 -19.14 8.58
C ASP A 254 3.91 -18.02 9.02
N ASN A 255 4.43 -16.84 9.37
CA ASN A 255 3.62 -15.69 9.76
C ASN A 255 2.67 -15.23 8.64
N TYR A 256 3.18 -15.05 7.42
CA TYR A 256 2.31 -14.74 6.27
C TYR A 256 1.33 -15.87 5.98
N THR A 257 1.75 -17.13 6.14
CA THR A 257 0.86 -18.28 5.92
C THR A 257 -0.30 -18.29 6.93
N ARG A 258 -0.03 -17.98 8.20
CA ARG A 258 -1.04 -17.88 9.26
C ARG A 258 -2.03 -16.73 9.02
N LEU A 259 -1.53 -15.56 8.63
CA LEU A 259 -2.38 -14.42 8.26
C LEU A 259 -3.31 -14.76 7.08
N LYS A 260 -2.77 -15.38 6.03
CA LYS A 260 -3.55 -15.84 4.87
C LYS A 260 -4.67 -16.81 5.25
N ARG A 261 -4.38 -17.76 6.15
CA ARG A 261 -5.36 -18.75 6.64
C ARG A 261 -6.40 -18.16 7.57
N ALA A 262 -6.05 -17.14 8.36
CA ALA A 262 -6.96 -16.48 9.28
C ALA A 262 -8.05 -15.66 8.56
N GLY A 263 -7.90 -15.40 7.26
CA GLY A 263 -8.89 -14.65 6.48
C GLY A 263 -8.93 -13.15 6.79
N VAL A 264 -7.98 -12.62 7.56
CA VAL A 264 -7.80 -11.17 7.73
C VAL A 264 -7.48 -10.52 6.38
N GLU A 265 -7.77 -9.23 6.25
CA GLU A 265 -7.47 -8.51 5.02
C GLU A 265 -5.95 -8.29 4.91
N LEU A 266 -5.27 -9.18 4.18
CA LEU A 266 -3.86 -9.07 3.84
C LEU A 266 -3.70 -8.78 2.35
N LEU A 267 -3.06 -7.66 2.02
CA LEU A 267 -2.91 -7.15 0.67
C LEU A 267 -1.43 -6.99 0.30
N GLY A 268 -1.00 -7.67 -0.77
CA GLY A 268 0.30 -7.46 -1.39
C GLY A 268 0.27 -6.35 -2.43
N VAL A 269 1.14 -5.35 -2.32
CA VAL A 269 1.18 -4.22 -3.26
C VAL A 269 2.27 -4.44 -4.30
N PHE A 270 1.89 -4.48 -5.59
CA PHE A 270 2.86 -4.56 -6.68
C PHE A 270 3.43 -3.19 -7.02
N CYS A 271 4.71 -3.00 -6.70
CA CYS A 271 5.51 -1.90 -7.22
C CYS A 271 6.38 -2.42 -8.37
N THR A 272 6.13 -1.92 -9.58
CA THR A 272 6.93 -2.23 -10.78
C THR A 272 7.48 -0.90 -11.32
N PRO A 273 8.80 -0.77 -11.55
CA PRO A 273 9.40 0.47 -12.02
C PRO A 273 8.93 0.81 -13.43
N LYS A 274 8.78 2.11 -13.68
CA LYS A 274 8.64 2.63 -15.05
C LYS A 274 9.99 2.84 -15.72
N ASP A 275 11.01 3.20 -14.93
CA ASP A 275 12.33 3.59 -15.41
C ASP A 275 13.39 2.55 -15.00
N PRO A 276 14.16 1.99 -15.96
CA PRO A 276 15.24 1.05 -15.68
C PRO A 276 16.44 1.66 -14.95
N LEU A 277 16.56 2.98 -14.86
CA LEU A 277 17.63 3.69 -14.13
C LEU A 277 17.37 3.79 -12.62
N ILE A 278 16.21 3.33 -12.13
CA ILE A 278 15.99 3.19 -10.69
C ILE A 278 16.84 2.01 -10.20
N GLU A 279 18.03 2.32 -9.67
CA GLU A 279 19.02 1.35 -9.15
C GLU A 279 18.43 0.40 -8.09
N VAL A 280 17.35 0.80 -7.42
CA VAL A 280 16.62 0.02 -6.42
C VAL A 280 15.23 -0.35 -6.97
N ALA A 281 14.94 -1.64 -7.16
CA ALA A 281 13.64 -2.07 -7.64
C ALA A 281 12.51 -1.55 -6.71
N PRO A 282 11.57 -0.72 -7.20
CA PRO A 282 10.60 -0.05 -6.35
C PRO A 282 9.79 -1.05 -5.55
N ASP A 283 9.58 -0.74 -4.29
CA ASP A 283 8.84 -1.49 -3.30
C ASP A 283 7.73 -0.66 -2.66
N MET A 284 6.78 -1.34 -2.04
CA MET A 284 5.87 -0.69 -1.11
C MET A 284 6.63 -0.49 0.19
N HIS A 285 7.26 0.68 0.34
CA HIS A 285 8.17 0.98 1.45
C HIS A 285 7.58 1.89 2.54
N ASN A 286 6.26 2.10 2.54
CA ASN A 286 5.57 2.78 3.64
C ASN A 286 5.74 1.98 4.92
N LYS A 287 5.71 2.65 6.07
CA LYS A 287 5.93 2.05 7.40
C LYS A 287 5.14 2.79 8.47
N PHE A 288 3.82 2.58 8.49
CA PHE A 288 2.96 3.12 9.52
C PHE A 288 1.88 2.15 9.97
N ILE A 289 1.35 2.39 11.16
CA ILE A 289 0.20 1.68 11.74
C ILE A 289 -0.76 2.72 12.30
N ILE A 290 -2.05 2.50 12.08
CA ILE A 290 -3.14 3.26 12.68
C ILE A 290 -3.90 2.31 13.63
N PHE A 291 -4.10 2.75 14.86
CA PHE A 291 -4.84 2.06 15.92
C PHE A 291 -6.13 2.84 16.20
N GLY A 292 -7.27 2.25 15.85
CA GLY A 292 -8.55 2.93 15.90
C GLY A 292 -8.56 4.16 14.99
N ASP A 293 -8.90 5.32 15.55
CA ASP A 293 -8.94 6.60 14.87
C ASP A 293 -8.11 7.70 15.56
N HIS A 294 -7.33 7.40 16.60
CA HIS A 294 -6.60 8.41 17.37
C HIS A 294 -5.09 8.18 17.44
N ASP A 295 -4.63 6.92 17.46
CA ASP A 295 -3.23 6.61 17.66
C ASP A 295 -2.59 6.07 16.39
N ALA A 296 -1.39 6.57 16.09
CA ALA A 296 -0.60 6.09 14.97
C ALA A 296 0.89 6.06 15.30
N ILE A 297 1.61 5.21 14.58
CA ILE A 297 3.07 5.20 14.55
C ILE A 297 3.53 5.22 13.10
N LEU A 298 4.51 6.05 12.78
CA LEU A 298 5.15 6.16 11.47
C LEU A 298 6.67 6.13 11.69
N GLY A 299 7.41 5.43 10.85
CA GLY A 299 8.87 5.39 11.00
C GLY A 299 9.62 4.86 9.79
N SER A 300 10.92 4.69 9.95
CA SER A 300 11.80 4.09 8.96
C SER A 300 11.94 2.58 9.15
N PHE A 301 11.32 1.99 10.19
CA PHE A 301 11.49 0.59 10.55
C PHE A 301 10.52 -0.41 9.90
N ASN A 302 11.03 -1.61 9.65
CA ASN A 302 10.21 -2.79 9.36
C ASN A 302 9.79 -3.51 10.65
N ILE A 303 8.67 -4.21 10.61
CA ILE A 303 8.21 -5.02 11.75
C ILE A 303 8.81 -6.42 11.63
N THR A 304 10.10 -6.50 11.94
CA THR A 304 10.91 -7.72 11.97
C THR A 304 11.88 -7.64 13.17
N PHE A 305 11.36 -7.25 14.33
CA PHE A 305 12.17 -6.92 15.50
C PHE A 305 13.02 -8.11 15.97
N ASP A 306 12.51 -9.33 15.81
CA ASP A 306 13.22 -10.57 16.17
C ASP A 306 14.44 -10.87 15.27
N ARG A 307 14.49 -10.28 14.06
CA ARG A 307 15.54 -10.55 13.07
C ARG A 307 16.58 -9.44 13.00
N TRP A 308 16.20 -8.20 13.27
CA TRP A 308 17.00 -7.02 12.94
C TRP A 308 17.58 -6.37 14.19
N GLY A 309 18.49 -7.07 14.88
CA GLY A 309 19.24 -6.52 16.02
C GLY A 309 20.29 -5.45 15.66
N ALA A 310 20.55 -5.21 14.36
CA ALA A 310 21.60 -4.31 13.89
C ALA A 310 21.10 -3.02 13.22
N ASN A 311 19.85 -2.93 12.76
CA ASN A 311 19.35 -1.76 12.05
C ASN A 311 18.89 -0.67 13.03
N TRP A 312 19.49 0.51 12.92
CA TRP A 312 19.13 1.67 13.73
C TRP A 312 18.10 2.47 12.96
N GLU A 313 16.84 2.27 13.32
CA GLU A 313 15.72 2.89 12.65
C GLU A 313 14.95 3.74 13.65
N SER A 314 14.33 4.80 13.15
CA SER A 314 13.60 5.77 13.95
C SER A 314 12.13 5.75 13.59
N GLY A 315 11.31 6.26 14.49
CA GLY A 315 9.91 6.53 14.24
C GLY A 315 9.36 7.55 15.21
N MET A 316 8.07 7.80 15.07
CA MET A 316 7.33 8.76 15.85
C MET A 316 5.93 8.23 16.08
N THR A 317 5.44 8.36 17.32
CA THR A 317 4.03 8.12 17.62
C THR A 317 3.25 9.41 17.59
N PHE A 318 1.97 9.30 17.28
CA PHE A 318 1.04 10.41 17.15
C PHE A 318 -0.24 10.05 17.88
N HIS A 319 -0.80 11.00 18.62
CA HIS A 319 -2.13 10.92 19.18
C HIS A 319 -2.98 12.06 18.59
N SER A 320 -3.61 11.81 17.46
CA SER A 320 -4.42 12.80 16.74
C SER A 320 -5.34 12.14 15.73
N GLN A 321 -6.64 12.46 15.82
CA GLN A 321 -7.63 11.99 14.86
C GLN A 321 -7.38 12.54 13.45
N GLY A 322 -7.00 13.81 13.34
CA GLY A 322 -6.67 14.43 12.06
C GLY A 322 -5.46 13.78 11.40
N PHE A 323 -4.41 13.49 12.16
CA PHE A 323 -3.24 12.79 11.63
C PHE A 323 -3.55 11.36 11.19
N CYS A 324 -4.32 10.60 11.99
CA CYS A 324 -4.78 9.26 11.61
C CYS A 324 -5.59 9.29 10.32
N ARG A 325 -6.42 10.31 10.11
CA ARG A 325 -7.20 10.49 8.90
C ARG A 325 -6.34 10.82 7.67
N LEU A 326 -5.26 11.59 7.84
CA LEU A 326 -4.27 11.83 6.77
C LEU A 326 -3.55 10.54 6.36
N LEU A 327 -3.15 9.70 7.33
CA LEU A 327 -2.58 8.38 7.05
C LEU A 327 -3.59 7.42 6.43
N ASP A 328 -4.86 7.48 6.84
CA ASP A 328 -5.92 6.65 6.28
C ASP A 328 -6.23 7.01 4.82
N ASN A 329 -6.13 8.29 4.43
CA ASN A 329 -6.19 8.71 3.03
C ASN A 329 -5.09 8.03 2.18
N ILE A 330 -3.87 7.91 2.72
CA ILE A 330 -2.77 7.16 2.08
C ILE A 330 -3.09 5.66 2.05
N PHE A 331 -3.54 5.09 3.18
CA PHE A 331 -3.89 3.68 3.30
C PHE A 331 -4.97 3.26 2.30
N GLN A 332 -6.08 4.01 2.21
CA GLN A 332 -7.16 3.73 1.27
C GLN A 332 -6.69 3.87 -0.17
N SER A 333 -5.84 4.86 -0.48
CA SER A 333 -5.25 4.98 -1.81
C SER A 333 -4.48 3.73 -2.22
N ILE A 334 -3.61 3.22 -1.34
CA ILE A 334 -2.85 1.99 -1.60
C ILE A 334 -3.79 0.79 -1.75
N ARG A 335 -4.89 0.76 -0.98
CA ARG A 335 -5.96 -0.25 -1.05
C ARG A 335 -6.76 -0.23 -2.35
N GLY A 336 -6.62 0.84 -3.14
CA GLY A 336 -7.27 1.01 -4.43
C GLY A 336 -8.01 2.33 -4.62
N ALA A 337 -8.24 3.10 -3.56
CA ALA A 337 -9.03 4.33 -3.62
C ALA A 337 -8.31 5.47 -4.36
N VAL A 338 -9.04 6.54 -4.67
CA VAL A 338 -8.46 7.83 -5.05
C VAL A 338 -7.82 8.47 -3.83
N ILE A 339 -6.55 8.87 -3.95
CA ILE A 339 -5.93 9.73 -2.93
C ILE A 339 -6.48 11.14 -3.04
N GLN A 340 -7.02 11.62 -1.93
CA GLN A 340 -7.66 12.92 -1.86
C GLN A 340 -6.61 14.01 -1.67
N LYS A 341 -6.87 15.14 -2.34
CA LYS A 341 -5.99 16.29 -2.34
C LYS A 341 -6.21 17.17 -1.12
N TYR A 342 -5.13 17.80 -0.67
CA TYR A 342 -5.14 18.87 0.33
C TYR A 342 -3.87 19.71 0.16
N TYR A 343 -3.90 20.94 0.64
CA TYR A 343 -2.79 21.87 0.58
C TYR A 343 -1.81 21.65 1.73
N ILE A 344 -0.52 21.76 1.41
CA ILE A 344 0.56 21.81 2.38
C ILE A 344 1.32 23.12 2.18
N ASP A 345 1.52 23.84 3.27
CA ASP A 345 2.56 24.86 3.35
C ASP A 345 3.88 24.18 3.76
N PRO A 346 4.88 24.10 2.88
CA PRO A 346 6.15 23.45 3.24
C PRO A 346 6.93 24.27 4.27
N LEU A 347 6.53 25.52 4.55
CA LEU A 347 7.03 26.37 5.64
C LEU A 347 6.24 26.22 6.96
N SER A 348 5.20 25.39 7.00
CA SER A 348 4.51 25.00 8.24
C SER A 348 5.31 24.01 9.10
N PRO A 349 5.22 24.05 10.44
CA PRO A 349 5.73 22.99 11.32
C PRO A 349 5.29 21.58 10.92
N PHE A 350 4.10 21.42 10.34
CA PHE A 350 3.60 20.15 9.83
C PHE A 350 3.56 20.14 8.29
N ASN A 351 4.25 19.18 7.68
CA ASN A 351 4.39 19.10 6.22
C ASN A 351 4.47 17.65 5.67
N LEU A 352 3.50 16.80 6.03
CA LEU A 352 3.45 15.38 5.63
C LEU A 352 3.55 15.19 4.11
N LEU A 353 4.69 14.67 3.65
CA LEU A 353 4.91 14.31 2.26
C LEU A 353 4.64 12.83 2.02
N TYR A 354 3.85 12.52 0.99
CA TYR A 354 3.75 11.19 0.40
C TYR A 354 4.11 11.27 -1.07
N THR A 355 5.15 10.54 -1.50
CA THR A 355 5.74 10.67 -2.86
C THR A 355 4.74 10.41 -3.99
N PHE A 356 3.77 9.53 -3.75
CA PHE A 356 2.69 9.21 -4.70
C PHE A 356 1.38 9.95 -4.39
N GLY A 357 1.45 10.93 -3.49
CA GLY A 357 0.31 11.72 -3.06
C GLY A 357 -0.07 12.83 -4.02
N ARG A 358 -1.20 13.45 -3.70
CA ARG A 358 -1.78 14.60 -4.44
C ARG A 358 -1.85 15.83 -3.56
N GLN A 359 -0.93 15.94 -2.59
CA GLN A 359 -0.75 17.17 -1.84
C GLN A 359 -0.31 18.29 -2.79
N SER A 360 -0.82 19.49 -2.59
CA SER A 360 -0.50 20.65 -3.43
C SER A 360 0.03 21.81 -2.61
N LEU A 361 0.87 22.63 -3.21
CA LEU A 361 1.25 23.94 -2.69
C LEU A 361 0.11 24.95 -2.90
N SER A 362 0.20 26.11 -2.24
CA SER A 362 -0.76 27.22 -2.39
C SER A 362 -0.91 27.73 -3.82
N ASN A 363 0.12 27.55 -4.66
CA ASN A 363 0.09 27.90 -6.09
C ASN A 363 -0.56 26.81 -6.98
N GLY A 364 -1.13 25.75 -6.39
CA GLY A 364 -1.79 24.66 -7.08
C GLY A 364 -0.85 23.59 -7.67
N LYS A 365 0.47 23.79 -7.63
CA LYS A 365 1.43 22.75 -8.05
C LYS A 365 1.48 21.61 -7.04
N LEU A 366 1.84 20.41 -7.49
CA LEU A 366 2.02 19.27 -6.59
C LEU A 366 3.19 19.51 -5.62
N TYR A 367 2.99 19.08 -4.37
CA TYR A 367 4.03 19.05 -3.36
C TYR A 367 4.96 17.85 -3.59
N ARG A 368 6.24 18.11 -3.79
CA ARG A 368 7.27 17.14 -4.23
C ARG A 368 8.44 17.09 -3.25
N PRO A 369 9.22 15.98 -3.23
CA PRO A 369 10.36 15.83 -2.33
C PRO A 369 11.36 17.00 -2.33
N HIS A 370 11.70 17.55 -3.49
CA HIS A 370 12.65 18.67 -3.58
C HIS A 370 12.12 19.93 -2.90
N GLN A 371 10.81 20.19 -2.92
CA GLN A 371 10.21 21.35 -2.25
C GLN A 371 10.29 21.21 -0.72
N ALA A 372 10.14 20.00 -0.19
CA ALA A 372 10.34 19.72 1.24
C ALA A 372 11.77 20.05 1.66
N ILE A 373 12.75 19.59 0.88
CA ILE A 373 14.18 19.82 1.15
C ILE A 373 14.55 21.30 1.05
N LEU A 374 14.16 21.97 -0.05
CA LEU A 374 14.45 23.40 -0.25
C LEU A 374 13.84 24.27 0.86
N SER A 375 12.67 23.90 1.35
CA SER A 375 12.02 24.61 2.46
C SER A 375 12.81 24.48 3.76
N GLU A 376 13.37 23.31 4.05
CA GLU A 376 14.28 23.13 5.20
C GLU A 376 15.62 23.85 4.99
N ILE A 377 16.15 23.92 3.76
CA ILE A 377 17.36 24.72 3.44
C ILE A 377 17.11 26.19 3.77
N HIS A 378 15.98 26.74 3.32
CA HIS A 378 15.61 28.11 3.62
C HIS A 378 15.43 28.36 5.13
N ARG A 379 14.90 27.41 5.89
CA ARG A 379 14.72 27.53 7.35
C ARG A 379 16.02 27.41 8.13
N ALA A 380 16.94 26.54 7.72
CA ALA A 380 18.08 26.14 8.51
C ALA A 380 19.04 27.28 8.87
N ARG A 381 19.03 28.40 8.10
CA ARG A 381 19.86 29.62 8.21
C ARG A 381 21.38 29.42 8.17
N HIS A 382 21.89 28.28 8.64
CA HIS A 382 23.30 27.97 8.86
C HIS A 382 23.71 26.58 8.37
N SER A 383 22.95 25.51 8.67
CA SER A 383 23.33 24.14 8.27
C SER A 383 22.17 23.16 8.33
N ILE A 384 22.16 22.17 7.42
CA ILE A 384 21.28 21.00 7.48
C ILE A 384 22.12 19.75 7.74
N LYS A 385 21.60 18.86 8.58
CA LYS A 385 22.18 17.53 8.81
C LYS A 385 21.22 16.48 8.26
N LEU A 386 21.64 15.78 7.22
CA LEU A 386 20.90 14.66 6.64
C LEU A 386 21.51 13.34 7.13
N CYS A 387 20.67 12.42 7.57
CA CYS A 387 21.05 11.05 7.89
C CYS A 387 20.27 10.12 6.95
N LEU A 388 20.95 9.57 5.96
CA LEU A 388 20.37 8.76 4.88
C LEU A 388 21.22 7.50 4.69
N PHE A 389 20.58 6.41 4.24
CA PHE A 389 21.32 5.22 3.80
C PHE A 389 22.03 5.46 2.46
N LEU A 390 21.37 6.17 1.55
CA LEU A 390 21.86 6.48 0.21
C LEU A 390 21.26 7.81 -0.25
N LEU A 391 22.05 8.61 -0.97
CA LEU A 391 21.56 9.73 -1.76
C LEU A 391 21.87 9.41 -3.23
N GLY A 392 20.83 9.02 -3.96
CA GLY A 392 20.90 8.80 -5.41
C GLY A 392 20.49 10.06 -6.18
N THR A 393 19.93 9.89 -7.38
CA THR A 393 19.43 11.02 -8.18
C THR A 393 18.11 11.57 -7.62
N MET A 394 18.05 12.88 -7.42
CA MET A 394 16.80 13.61 -7.20
C MET A 394 16.67 14.70 -8.25
N VAL A 395 15.51 14.78 -8.88
CA VAL A 395 15.25 15.71 -9.99
C VAL A 395 14.26 16.79 -9.58
N GLY A 396 14.57 18.04 -9.92
CA GLY A 396 13.75 19.22 -9.70
C GLY A 396 12.60 19.31 -10.70
N GLU A 397 11.86 20.42 -10.65
CA GLU A 397 10.72 20.65 -11.55
C GLU A 397 11.15 20.73 -13.03
N HIS A 398 12.39 21.11 -13.31
CA HIS A 398 12.88 21.34 -14.68
C HIS A 398 13.80 20.23 -15.21
N GLY A 399 13.87 19.08 -14.53
CA GLY A 399 14.78 18.01 -14.94
C GLY A 399 16.21 18.17 -14.42
N ASP A 400 16.45 19.21 -13.63
CA ASP A 400 17.72 19.54 -12.98
C ASP A 400 18.02 18.64 -11.78
N SER A 401 19.29 18.31 -11.55
CA SER A 401 19.71 17.54 -10.38
C SER A 401 19.64 18.41 -9.13
N VAL A 402 18.82 18.01 -8.16
CA VAL A 402 18.69 18.67 -6.84
C VAL A 402 19.88 18.33 -5.94
N VAL A 403 20.61 17.26 -6.26
CA VAL A 403 21.79 16.83 -5.50
C VAL A 403 23.04 17.62 -5.90
N ASP A 404 23.13 17.99 -7.18
CA ASP A 404 24.28 18.71 -7.73
C ASP A 404 24.10 20.24 -7.76
N ALA A 405 22.87 20.73 -7.52
CA ALA A 405 22.52 22.15 -7.43
C ALA A 405 22.82 22.71 -6.04
#